data_AF-A0A482UWI1-F1
#
_entry.id   AF-A0A482UWI1-F1
#
_cell.length_a   1.000
_cell.length_b   1.000
_cell.length_c   1.000
_cell.angle_alpha   90.00
_cell.angle_beta   90.00
_cell.angle_gamma   90.00
#
_symmetry.space_group_name_H-M   'P 1'
#
loop_
_entity.id
_entity.type
_entity.pdbx_description
1 polymer ?
#
loop_
_entity_poly.entity_id
_entity_poly.type
_entity_poly.pdbx_seq_one_letter_code
_entity_poly.pdbx_strand_id
1 'polypeptide(L)'
;MVHVFRVCMRDFMSMNPRLCLCLYIVGMDEFQQADDTHYWWNDMPEPKHFLLAPNAEHSMATGIFLVVPAIGAFLQAHLHKNPVPTFTWKIDETTGEITATLGRDVSWLHLCMGLCVCLWY
;
A
#
# COMPACT_ATOMS: atom_id res chain seq x y z
N MET A 1 -9.93 -1.25 21.92
CA MET A 1 -9.45 -1.79 20.62
C MET A 1 -8.08 -1.24 20.24
N VAL A 2 -7.88 0.09 20.21
CA VAL A 2 -6.63 0.76 19.81
C VAL A 2 -5.35 0.18 20.47
N HIS A 3 -5.40 -0.15 21.77
CA HIS A 3 -4.23 -0.70 22.48
C HIS A 3 -3.84 -2.11 22.01
N VAL A 4 -4.81 -2.96 21.66
CA VAL A 4 -4.56 -4.34 21.19
C VAL A 4 -3.96 -4.33 19.78
N PHE A 5 -4.45 -3.44 18.91
CA PHE A 5 -3.90 -3.22 17.57
C PHE A 5 -2.44 -2.78 17.61
N ARG A 6 -2.12 -1.85 18.52
CA ARG A 6 -0.77 -1.31 18.69
C ARG A 6 0.24 -2.33 19.24
N VAL A 7 -0.22 -3.41 19.86
CA VAL A 7 0.62 -4.52 20.32
C VAL A 7 0.80 -5.54 19.20
N CYS A 8 -0.29 -5.98 18.54
CA CYS A 8 -0.24 -6.96 17.46
C CYS A 8 0.62 -6.49 16.27
N MET A 9 0.47 -5.23 15.83
CA MET A 9 1.30 -4.71 14.75
C MET A 9 2.76 -4.49 15.16
N ARG A 10 3.01 -4.17 16.43
CA ARG A 10 4.39 -4.00 16.94
C ARG A 10 5.15 -5.33 16.99
N ASP A 11 4.46 -6.41 17.37
CA ASP A 11 5.03 -7.76 17.37
C ASP A 11 5.27 -8.27 15.94
N PHE A 12 4.34 -8.01 15.01
CA PHE A 12 4.54 -8.26 13.57
C PHE A 12 5.74 -7.48 13.01
N MET A 13 5.94 -6.22 13.43
CA MET A 13 7.07 -5.38 13.02
C MET A 13 8.44 -5.87 13.54
N SER A 14 8.49 -6.74 14.55
CA SER A 14 9.75 -7.39 14.99
C SER A 14 10.18 -8.54 14.08
N MET A 15 9.28 -9.04 13.22
CA MET A 15 9.54 -10.13 12.29
C MET A 15 10.22 -9.60 11.02
N ASN A 16 11.55 -9.51 11.09
CA ASN A 16 12.48 -9.34 9.97
C ASN A 16 12.57 -7.93 9.32
N PRO A 17 13.59 -7.12 9.66
CA PRO A 17 13.79 -5.76 9.14
C PRO A 17 14.21 -5.69 7.66
N ARG A 18 14.31 -6.82 6.95
CA ARG A 18 14.71 -6.88 5.52
C ARG A 18 13.55 -7.07 4.56
N LEU A 19 12.32 -7.23 5.05
CA LEU A 19 11.16 -7.37 4.19
C LEU A 19 10.65 -5.99 3.80
N CYS A 20 10.62 -5.68 2.50
CA CYS A 20 9.83 -4.57 1.99
C CYS A 20 8.38 -4.83 2.43
N LEU A 21 7.79 -3.97 3.25
CA LEU A 21 6.47 -4.26 3.79
C LEU A 21 5.40 -3.69 2.87
N CYS A 22 4.64 -4.56 2.20
CA CYS A 22 3.42 -4.20 1.50
C CYS A 22 2.24 -4.41 2.44
N LEU A 23 1.66 -3.29 2.90
CA LEU A 23 0.54 -3.31 3.81
C LEU A 23 -0.77 -3.08 3.05
N TYR A 24 -1.77 -3.88 3.40
CA TYR A 24 -3.13 -3.77 2.89
C TYR A 24 -4.06 -3.32 4.02
N ILE A 25 -4.80 -2.23 3.79
CA ILE A 25 -5.93 -1.85 4.65
C ILE A 25 -7.19 -1.84 3.80
N VAL A 26 -8.30 -2.12 4.46
CA VAL A 26 -9.65 -2.11 3.93
C VAL A 26 -10.37 -0.83 4.36
N GLY A 27 -10.96 -0.10 3.42
CA GLY A 27 -11.51 1.24 3.64
C GLY A 27 -12.88 1.30 4.32
N MET A 28 -13.58 0.16 4.47
CA MET A 28 -14.91 0.07 5.09
C MET A 28 -14.96 -1.04 6.16
N ASP A 29 -13.85 -1.26 6.86
CA ASP A 29 -13.76 -2.25 7.92
C ASP A 29 -14.32 -1.70 9.24
N GLU A 30 -15.23 -2.46 9.83
CA GLU A 30 -15.94 -2.14 11.07
C GLU A 30 -15.06 -2.21 12.33
N PHE A 31 -13.88 -2.83 12.25
CA PHE A 31 -12.93 -3.00 13.34
C PHE A 31 -11.65 -2.19 13.15
N GLN A 32 -11.24 -1.99 11.90
CA GLN A 32 -10.03 -1.26 11.53
C GLN A 32 -10.39 -0.03 10.71
N GLN A 33 -10.31 1.14 11.32
CA GLN A 33 -10.60 2.39 10.62
C GLN A 33 -9.48 2.71 9.61
N ALA A 34 -9.82 3.42 8.54
CA ALA A 34 -8.86 3.75 7.48
C ALA A 34 -7.66 4.58 7.99
N ASP A 35 -7.83 5.31 9.09
CA ASP A 35 -6.81 6.11 9.76
C ASP A 35 -6.00 5.34 10.81
N ASP A 36 -6.33 4.08 11.11
CA ASP A 36 -5.62 3.30 12.14
C ASP A 36 -4.13 3.11 11.81
N THR A 37 -3.74 3.24 10.54
CA THR A 37 -2.30 3.26 10.17
C THR A 37 -1.54 4.42 10.76
N HIS A 38 -2.19 5.55 11.04
CA HIS A 38 -1.54 6.74 11.58
C HIS A 38 -0.72 6.43 12.84
N TYR A 39 -1.18 5.50 13.68
CA TYR A 39 -0.56 5.20 14.96
C TYR A 39 0.77 4.43 14.88
N TRP A 40 1.12 3.86 13.73
CA TRP A 40 2.28 2.97 13.61
C TRP A 40 2.99 3.05 12.26
N TRP A 41 2.41 3.70 11.24
CA TRP A 41 3.00 3.85 9.91
C TRP A 41 4.39 4.49 9.94
N ASN A 42 4.58 5.49 10.81
CA ASN A 42 5.86 6.18 10.96
C ASN A 42 6.93 5.33 11.65
N ASP A 43 6.52 4.34 12.44
CA ASP A 43 7.43 3.44 13.17
C ASP A 43 7.87 2.25 12.30
N MET A 44 7.28 2.07 11.11
CA MET A 44 7.62 0.98 10.19
C MET A 44 8.96 1.22 9.47
N PRO A 45 9.79 0.17 9.33
CA PRO A 45 11.03 0.26 8.58
C PRO A 45 10.79 0.50 7.07
N GLU A 46 11.71 1.21 6.44
CA GLU A 46 11.77 1.37 4.98
C GLU A 46 12.52 0.22 4.31
N PRO A 47 12.23 -0.10 3.02
CA PRO A 47 11.20 0.50 2.17
C PRO A 47 9.80 -0.06 2.44
N LYS A 48 8.79 0.82 2.54
CA LYS A 48 7.38 0.43 2.73
C LYS A 48 6.46 0.91 1.62
N HIS A 49 5.45 0.10 1.30
CA HIS A 49 4.43 0.40 0.31
C HIS A 49 3.04 0.23 0.91
N PHE A 50 2.15 1.14 0.55
CA PHE A 50 0.80 1.19 1.08
C PHE A 50 -0.22 0.92 -0.02
N LEU A 51 -1.15 0.00 0.24
CA LEU A 51 -2.34 -0.18 -0.57
C LEU A 51 -3.58 -0.13 0.32
N LEU A 52 -4.45 0.85 0.07
CA LEU A 52 -5.77 0.94 0.70
C LEU A 52 -6.81 0.48 -0.31
N ALA A 53 -7.50 -0.62 -0.01
CA ALA A 53 -8.59 -1.14 -0.81
C ALA A 53 -9.87 -0.34 -0.52
N PRO A 54 -10.38 0.46 -1.47
CA PRO A 54 -11.59 1.23 -1.25
C PRO A 54 -12.81 0.30 -1.19
N ASN A 55 -13.80 0.67 -0.36
CA ASN A 55 -15.08 -0.02 -0.24
C ASN A 55 -14.97 -1.53 0.06
N ALA A 56 -13.91 -1.93 0.76
CA ALA A 56 -13.70 -3.30 1.19
C ALA A 56 -14.08 -3.48 2.66
N GLU A 57 -14.83 -4.52 2.97
CA GLU A 57 -15.17 -4.94 4.34
C GLU A 57 -14.05 -5.78 4.99
N HIS A 58 -14.19 -6.10 6.27
CA HIS A 58 -13.16 -6.72 7.11
C HIS A 58 -12.52 -8.01 6.56
N SER A 59 -13.30 -8.88 5.92
CA SER A 59 -12.79 -10.11 5.29
C SER A 59 -12.06 -9.87 3.97
N MET A 60 -12.11 -8.64 3.44
CA MET A 60 -11.48 -8.21 2.19
C MET A 60 -12.00 -8.96 0.95
N ALA A 61 -13.10 -9.69 1.07
CA ALA A 61 -13.72 -10.44 -0.03
C ALA A 61 -14.21 -9.51 -1.14
N THR A 62 -14.71 -8.34 -0.73
CA THR A 62 -15.13 -7.24 -1.62
C THR A 62 -13.96 -6.55 -2.33
N GLY A 63 -12.75 -6.59 -1.76
CA GLY A 63 -11.53 -6.01 -2.33
C GLY A 63 -10.64 -7.00 -3.08
N ILE A 64 -11.08 -8.25 -3.26
CA ILE A 64 -10.22 -9.37 -3.68
C ILE A 64 -9.53 -9.14 -5.04
N PHE A 65 -10.24 -8.50 -5.99
CA PHE A 65 -9.72 -8.24 -7.32
C PHE A 65 -8.60 -7.18 -7.36
N LEU A 66 -8.49 -6.37 -6.31
CA LEU A 66 -7.38 -5.42 -6.16
C LEU A 66 -6.21 -6.08 -5.41
N VAL A 67 -6.52 -6.80 -4.33
CA VAL A 67 -5.52 -7.28 -3.36
C VAL A 67 -4.74 -8.47 -3.89
N VAL A 68 -5.41 -9.47 -4.47
CA VAL A 68 -4.73 -10.67 -5.00
C VAL A 68 -3.67 -10.34 -6.06
N PRO A 69 -3.97 -9.57 -7.13
CA PRO A 69 -2.95 -9.22 -8.11
C PRO A 69 -1.86 -8.32 -7.53
N ALA A 70 -2.17 -7.44 -6.57
CA ALA A 70 -1.17 -6.61 -5.91
C ALA A 70 -0.19 -7.46 -5.08
N ILE A 71 -0.67 -8.44 -4.33
CA ILE A 71 0.18 -9.40 -3.59
C ILE A 71 1.05 -10.17 -4.59
N GLY A 72 0.46 -10.65 -5.69
CA GLY A 72 1.19 -11.32 -6.76
C GLY A 72 2.32 -10.47 -7.31
N ALA A 73 2.05 -9.20 -7.67
CA ALA A 73 3.04 -8.27 -8.19
C ALA A 73 4.16 -7.98 -7.18
N PHE A 74 3.81 -7.79 -5.90
CA PHE A 74 4.78 -7.57 -4.83
C PHE A 74 5.70 -8.78 -4.64
N LEU A 75 5.14 -9.99 -4.55
CA LEU A 75 5.92 -11.23 -4.42
C LEU A 75 6.84 -11.44 -5.62
N GLN A 76 6.33 -11.22 -6.83
CA GLN A 76 7.12 -11.32 -8.06
C GLN A 76 8.29 -10.31 -8.04
N ALA A 77 8.04 -9.05 -7.68
CA ALA A 77 9.10 -8.05 -7.57
C ALA A 77 10.16 -8.44 -6.53
N HIS A 78 9.73 -8.95 -5.37
CA HIS A 78 10.64 -9.35 -4.29
C HIS A 78 11.49 -10.59 -4.65
N LEU A 79 10.88 -11.61 -5.28
CA LEU A 79 11.54 -12.84 -5.70
C LEU A 79 12.55 -12.58 -6.81
N HIS A 80 12.17 -11.76 -7.80
CA HIS A 80 13.04 -11.42 -8.94
C HIS A 80 14.02 -10.29 -8.66
N LYS A 81 13.99 -9.68 -7.46
CA LYS A 81 14.80 -8.50 -7.10
C LYS A 81 14.62 -7.35 -8.09
N ASN A 82 13.40 -7.21 -8.63
CA ASN A 82 13.06 -6.12 -9.52
C ASN A 82 12.92 -4.82 -8.70
N PRO A 83 13.37 -3.67 -9.23
CA PRO A 83 13.12 -2.40 -8.58
C PRO A 83 11.61 -2.13 -8.51
N VAL A 84 11.12 -1.77 -7.34
CA VAL A 84 9.72 -1.37 -7.13
C VAL A 84 9.59 0.14 -7.39
N PRO A 85 8.57 0.61 -8.13
CA PRO A 85 8.35 2.03 -8.35
C PRO A 85 8.21 2.78 -7.02
N THR A 86 8.97 3.85 -6.88
CA THR A 86 8.85 4.79 -5.76
C THR A 86 8.15 6.06 -6.26
N PHE A 87 7.20 6.54 -5.47
CA PHE A 87 6.59 7.85 -5.69
C PHE A 87 6.76 8.67 -4.42
N THR A 88 6.96 9.97 -4.61
CA THR A 88 6.97 10.94 -3.53
C THR A 88 5.77 11.84 -3.72
N TRP A 89 5.11 12.21 -2.64
CA TRP A 89 3.98 13.12 -2.70
C TRP A 89 4.16 14.23 -1.67
N LYS A 90 3.63 15.41 -1.98
CA LYS A 90 3.65 16.58 -1.12
C LYS A 90 2.28 17.22 -1.11
N ILE A 91 1.88 17.75 0.04
CA ILE A 91 0.73 18.63 0.17
C ILE A 91 1.27 20.04 0.34
N ASP A 92 0.78 20.99 -0.46
CA ASP A 92 1.00 22.42 -0.23
C ASP A 92 0.16 22.88 0.97
N GLU A 93 0.81 23.39 2.02
CA GLU A 93 0.14 23.82 3.26
C GLU A 93 -0.75 25.06 3.09
N THR A 94 -0.57 25.81 1.99
CA THR A 94 -1.28 27.07 1.72
C THR A 94 -2.48 26.85 0.81
N THR A 95 -2.31 26.03 -0.24
CA THR A 95 -3.36 25.80 -1.25
C THR A 95 -4.11 24.48 -1.04
N GLY A 96 -3.53 23.55 -0.27
CA GLY A 96 -4.03 22.19 -0.14
C GLY A 96 -3.78 21.30 -1.37
N GLU A 97 -2.99 21.78 -2.35
CA GLU A 97 -2.69 21.01 -3.55
C GLU A 97 -1.82 19.79 -3.22
N ILE A 98 -2.22 18.61 -3.72
CA ILE A 98 -1.48 17.36 -3.54
C ILE A 98 -0.75 17.04 -4.85
N THR A 99 0.58 17.09 -4.83
CA THR A 99 1.42 16.76 -5.99
C THR A 99 2.14 15.44 -5.75
N ALA A 100 1.95 14.47 -6.65
CA ALA A 100 2.69 13.21 -6.65
C ALA A 100 3.70 13.15 -7.80
N THR A 101 4.95 12.79 -7.50
CA THR A 101 6.05 12.65 -8.46
C THR A 101 6.53 11.20 -8.47
N LEU A 102 6.53 10.58 -9.65
CA LEU A 102 7.04 9.22 -9.86
C LEU A 102 8.55 9.26 -10.13
N GLY A 103 9.32 8.40 -9.43
CA GLY A 103 10.74 8.19 -9.73
C GLY A 103 10.92 7.50 -11.08
N ARG A 104 11.86 7.99 -11.91
CA ARG A 104 12.04 7.58 -13.32
C ARG A 104 12.58 6.16 -13.57
N ASP A 105 12.78 5.33 -12.56
CA ASP A 105 13.34 3.97 -12.74
C ASP A 105 12.27 2.91 -13.07
N VAL A 106 11.38 3.23 -14.00
CA VAL A 106 10.26 2.37 -14.42
C VAL A 106 10.25 2.14 -15.93
N SER A 107 11.37 1.68 -16.47
CA SER A 107 11.48 1.32 -17.90
C SER A 107 10.55 0.16 -18.33
N TRP A 108 9.99 -0.59 -17.37
CA TRP A 108 9.13 -1.76 -17.62
C TRP A 108 7.62 -1.52 -17.44
N LEU A 109 7.19 -0.36 -16.93
CA LEU A 109 5.76 -0.07 -16.69
C LEU A 109 4.93 0.15 -17.96
N HIS A 110 5.57 0.19 -19.13
CA HIS A 110 4.88 0.33 -20.43
C HIS A 110 4.02 -0.89 -20.83
N LEU A 111 4.13 -2.04 -20.15
CA LEU A 111 3.43 -3.27 -20.56
C LEU A 111 2.20 -3.65 -19.72
N CYS A 112 2.00 -3.11 -18.50
CA CYS A 112 0.84 -3.48 -17.67
C CYS A 112 -0.21 -2.39 -17.48
N MET A 113 0.11 -1.08 -17.63
CA MET A 113 -0.91 -0.03 -17.53
C MET A 113 -1.75 0.15 -18.81
N GLY A 114 -1.39 -0.52 -19.91
CA GLY A 114 -2.11 -0.44 -21.19
C GLY A 114 -3.49 -1.10 -21.23
N LEU A 115 -3.91 -1.85 -20.19
CA LEU A 115 -5.23 -2.51 -20.17
C LEU A 115 -6.26 -1.89 -19.21
N CYS A 116 -5.86 -1.00 -18.30
CA CYS A 116 -6.79 -0.50 -17.26
C CYS A 116 -7.43 0.86 -17.59
N VAL A 117 -6.88 1.62 -18.55
CA VAL A 117 -7.38 2.96 -18.91
C VAL A 117 -8.46 2.93 -20.02
N CYS A 118 -8.74 1.77 -20.63
CA CYS A 118 -9.70 1.66 -21.75
C CYS A 118 -11.10 1.12 -21.37
N LEU A 119 -11.44 0.95 -20.09
CA LEU A 119 -12.73 0.39 -19.66
C LEU A 119 -13.60 1.34 -18.82
N TRP A 120 -13.32 2.64 -18.91
CA TRP A 120 -14.26 3.69 -18.53
C TRP A 120 -14.65 4.48 -19.78
N TYR A 121 -15.46 3.84 -20.63
CA TYR A 121 -16.49 4.46 -21.46
C TYR A 121 -17.61 3.44 -21.67
#